data_AF-A0A534E5T0-F1
#
_entry.id   AF-A0A534E5T0-F1
#
_cell.length_a   1.000
_cell.length_b   1.000
_cell.length_c   1.000
_cell.angle_alpha   90.00
_cell.angle_beta   90.00
_cell.angle_gamma   90.00
#
_symmetry.space_group_name_H-M   'P 1'
#
loop_
_entity.id
_entity.type
_entity.pdbx_description
1 polymer ?
#
loop_
_entity_poly.entity_id
_entity_poly.type
_entity_poly.pdbx_seq_one_letter_code
_entity_poly.pdbx_strand_id
1 'polypeptide(L)'
;MKNGSTNWAFDVVGTFTDSDVGVGRARFVLISFPYFDEARAAGKGTVNHFNVAVSDPKLAVTVSDAIDRRFANSSHETKTESLRELAQANVQSIGDFDFLLRAVVGAVLVALLFATTTMMIQSTRERTPELAVVKTLGFTDRAVFLLILAEALVIFLGGAALGLALATLTLPLAAKFVLGLSMPGVVVVIGLVSGALVALVSAAVPAALAARLRVATALAGHGAA
;
A
#
# COMPACT_ATOMS: atom_id res chain seq x y z
N MET A 1 -32.64 -25.49 4.72
CA MET A 1 -32.58 -26.96 4.90
C MET A 1 -33.80 -27.59 4.24
N LYS A 2 -33.85 -28.94 4.14
CA LYS A 2 -35.11 -29.66 3.83
C LYS A 2 -36.30 -29.21 4.70
N ASN A 3 -36.02 -28.65 5.87
CA ASN A 3 -36.98 -28.30 6.92
C ASN A 3 -37.23 -26.77 7.04
N GLY A 4 -36.73 -25.95 6.10
CA GLY A 4 -36.92 -24.48 6.11
C GLY A 4 -36.10 -23.68 7.13
N SER A 5 -35.54 -24.31 8.16
CA SER A 5 -34.64 -23.67 9.14
C SER A 5 -33.25 -23.33 8.58
N THR A 6 -32.65 -22.26 9.10
CA THR A 6 -31.25 -21.83 8.87
C THR A 6 -30.29 -22.21 10.00
N ASN A 7 -30.79 -22.74 11.12
CA ASN A 7 -29.98 -23.12 12.27
C ASN A 7 -29.40 -24.53 12.10
N TRP A 8 -28.07 -24.64 12.03
CA TRP A 8 -27.36 -25.92 12.04
C TRP A 8 -26.82 -26.20 13.45
N ALA A 9 -27.11 -27.39 13.97
CA ALA A 9 -26.47 -27.91 15.17
C ALA A 9 -25.32 -28.85 14.77
N PHE A 10 -24.18 -28.69 15.42
CA PHE A 10 -22.99 -29.53 15.22
C PHE A 10 -22.40 -29.89 16.57
N ASP A 11 -21.97 -31.14 16.71
CA ASP A 11 -21.10 -31.54 17.81
C ASP A 11 -19.65 -31.24 17.44
N VAL A 12 -18.97 -30.46 18.29
CA VAL A 12 -17.56 -30.12 18.09
C VAL A 12 -16.73 -31.33 18.53
N VAL A 13 -16.18 -32.06 17.56
CA VAL A 13 -15.37 -33.26 17.80
C VAL A 13 -13.87 -32.99 17.99
N GLY A 14 -13.41 -31.76 17.67
CA GLY A 14 -12.02 -31.37 17.81
C GLY A 14 -11.73 -29.95 17.31
N THR A 15 -10.52 -29.48 17.57
CA THR A 15 -10.01 -28.18 17.14
C THR A 15 -8.65 -28.35 16.49
N PHE A 16 -8.36 -27.56 15.46
CA PHE A 16 -7.06 -27.51 14.78
C PHE A 16 -6.44 -26.13 14.89
N THR A 17 -5.13 -26.04 14.69
CA THR A 17 -4.41 -24.77 14.58
C THR A 17 -4.12 -24.42 13.12
N ASP A 18 -3.95 -23.15 12.80
CA ASP A 18 -3.74 -22.69 11.41
C ASP A 18 -2.51 -23.35 10.76
N SER A 19 -1.48 -23.68 11.55
CA SER A 19 -0.32 -24.46 11.10
C SER A 19 -0.65 -25.83 10.55
N ASP A 20 -1.80 -26.40 10.93
CA ASP A 20 -2.20 -27.76 10.55
C ASP A 20 -2.90 -27.80 9.18
N VAL A 21 -3.48 -26.67 8.73
CA VAL A 21 -4.40 -26.65 7.58
C VAL A 21 -4.11 -25.52 6.59
N GLY A 22 -3.21 -24.59 6.90
CA GLY A 22 -2.63 -23.62 5.96
C GLY A 22 -3.62 -22.61 5.38
N VAL A 23 -4.71 -22.33 6.09
CA VAL A 23 -5.86 -21.55 5.61
C VAL A 23 -5.82 -20.08 6.03
N GLY A 24 -4.83 -19.69 6.83
CA GLY A 24 -4.67 -18.34 7.35
C GLY A 24 -5.64 -18.04 8.50
N ARG A 25 -5.69 -16.77 8.93
CA ARG A 25 -6.55 -16.28 10.03
C ARG A 25 -8.07 -16.32 9.78
N ALA A 26 -8.54 -17.05 8.78
CA ALA A 26 -9.96 -17.18 8.52
C ALA A 26 -10.57 -18.30 9.39
N ARG A 27 -11.81 -18.07 9.86
CA ARG A 27 -12.56 -19.01 10.69
C ARG A 27 -13.13 -20.11 9.78
N PHE A 28 -12.47 -21.26 9.73
CA PHE A 28 -12.96 -22.42 8.99
C PHE A 28 -13.56 -23.47 9.91
N VAL A 29 -14.55 -24.19 9.39
CA VAL A 29 -15.13 -25.37 10.02
C VAL A 29 -15.02 -26.51 9.03
N LEU A 30 -14.42 -27.62 9.45
CA LEU A 30 -14.37 -28.85 8.66
C LEU A 30 -15.55 -29.73 9.06
N ILE A 31 -16.32 -30.18 8.06
CA ILE A 31 -17.52 -30.99 8.24
C ILE A 31 -17.41 -32.18 7.29
N SER A 32 -17.86 -33.35 7.74
CA SER A 32 -17.96 -34.54 6.89
C SER A 32 -18.88 -34.27 5.69
N PHE A 33 -18.38 -34.51 4.48
CA PHE A 33 -19.13 -34.25 3.25
C PHE A 33 -20.47 -35.00 3.15
N PRO A 34 -20.56 -36.32 3.45
CA PRO A 34 -21.84 -37.03 3.43
C PRO A 34 -22.92 -36.38 4.30
N TYR A 35 -22.55 -35.97 5.52
CA TYR A 35 -23.47 -35.30 6.45
C TYR A 35 -23.91 -33.93 5.92
N PHE A 36 -22.97 -33.16 5.38
CA PHE A 36 -23.28 -31.86 4.76
C PHE A 36 -24.20 -32.00 3.55
N ASP A 37 -23.92 -32.95 2.65
CA ASP A 37 -24.67 -33.16 1.42
C ASP A 37 -26.11 -33.63 1.66
N GLU A 38 -26.33 -34.46 2.67
CA GLU A 38 -27.67 -34.92 3.04
C GLU A 38 -28.57 -33.75 3.50
N ALA A 39 -27.99 -32.83 4.29
CA ALA A 39 -28.68 -31.68 4.87
C ALA A 39 -28.92 -30.52 3.89
N ARG A 40 -28.16 -30.45 2.78
CA ARG A 40 -28.33 -29.42 1.74
C ARG A 40 -29.71 -29.51 1.06
N ALA A 41 -30.31 -28.35 0.81
CA ALA A 41 -31.59 -28.27 0.10
C ALA A 41 -31.45 -28.27 -1.43
N ALA A 42 -30.32 -27.78 -1.95
CA ALA A 42 -30.00 -27.69 -3.37
C ALA A 42 -28.53 -28.06 -3.61
N GLY A 43 -28.17 -28.43 -4.85
CA GLY A 43 -26.80 -28.81 -5.22
C GLY A 43 -26.34 -30.12 -4.54
N LYS A 44 -27.26 -31.08 -4.38
CA LYS A 44 -26.90 -32.40 -3.82
C LYS A 44 -25.97 -33.15 -4.75
N GLY A 45 -24.99 -33.85 -4.18
CA GLY A 45 -24.00 -34.62 -4.93
C GLY A 45 -22.96 -33.76 -5.68
N THR A 46 -22.99 -32.43 -5.55
CA THR A 46 -22.00 -31.55 -6.21
C THR A 46 -20.89 -31.11 -5.24
N VAL A 47 -19.70 -30.90 -5.79
CA VAL A 47 -18.50 -30.49 -5.06
C VAL A 47 -17.88 -29.30 -5.79
N ASN A 48 -17.40 -28.30 -5.05
CA ASN A 48 -16.77 -27.11 -5.66
C ASN A 48 -15.29 -27.34 -6.04
N HIS A 49 -14.56 -28.12 -5.25
CA HIS A 49 -13.16 -28.43 -5.51
C HIS A 49 -12.78 -29.80 -4.92
N PHE A 50 -11.85 -30.48 -5.56
CA PHE A 50 -11.20 -31.67 -5.03
C PHE A 50 -9.73 -31.35 -4.76
N ASN A 51 -9.25 -31.72 -3.57
CA ASN A 51 -7.82 -31.65 -3.27
C ASN A 51 -7.20 -33.02 -3.57
N VAL A 52 -6.25 -33.04 -4.51
CA VAL A 52 -5.55 -34.26 -4.92
C VAL A 52 -4.10 -34.17 -4.46
N ALA A 53 -3.70 -35.06 -3.56
CA ALA A 53 -2.32 -35.18 -3.11
C ALA A 53 -1.54 -36.10 -4.06
N VAL A 54 -0.39 -35.65 -4.54
CA VAL A 54 0.50 -36.41 -5.42
C VAL A 54 1.76 -36.77 -4.64
N SER A 55 2.21 -38.02 -4.73
CA SER A 55 3.38 -38.52 -4.00
C SER A 55 4.70 -37.88 -4.45
N ASP A 56 4.81 -37.49 -5.72
CA ASP A 56 5.95 -36.74 -6.27
C ASP A 56 5.45 -35.39 -6.84
N PRO A 57 5.91 -34.24 -6.33
CA PRO A 57 5.57 -32.92 -6.84
C PRO A 57 5.85 -32.72 -8.34
N LYS A 58 6.82 -33.44 -8.92
CA LYS A 58 7.16 -33.34 -10.34
C LYS A 58 6.06 -33.88 -11.25
N LEU A 59 5.21 -34.77 -10.73
CA LEU A 59 4.10 -35.36 -11.47
C LEU A 59 2.85 -34.50 -11.43
N ALA A 60 2.82 -33.40 -10.66
CA ALA A 60 1.63 -32.59 -10.46
C ALA A 60 1.01 -32.11 -11.78
N VAL A 61 1.81 -31.56 -12.70
CA VAL A 61 1.34 -31.08 -14.01
C VAL A 61 0.78 -32.23 -14.86
N THR A 62 1.51 -33.35 -14.94
CA THR A 62 1.08 -34.52 -15.71
C THR A 62 -0.22 -35.13 -15.17
N VAL A 63 -0.37 -35.16 -13.84
CA VAL A 63 -1.58 -35.66 -13.18
C VAL A 63 -2.75 -34.68 -13.40
N SER A 64 -2.52 -33.37 -13.28
CA SER A 64 -3.52 -32.33 -13.58
C SER A 64 -4.06 -32.45 -15.00
N ASP A 65 -3.17 -32.53 -16.00
CA ASP A 65 -3.55 -32.68 -17.41
C ASP A 65 -4.34 -33.98 -17.65
N ALA A 66 -3.93 -35.07 -16.99
CA ALA A 66 -4.61 -36.35 -17.11
C ALA A 66 -6.03 -36.31 -16.51
N ILE A 67 -6.23 -35.57 -15.41
CA ILE A 67 -7.53 -35.33 -14.80
C ILE A 67 -8.39 -34.51 -15.77
N ASP A 68 -7.90 -33.36 -16.23
CA ASP A 68 -8.68 -32.47 -17.09
C ASP A 68 -9.06 -33.14 -18.41
N ARG A 69 -8.14 -33.90 -19.03
CA ARG A 69 -8.46 -34.66 -20.23
C ARG A 69 -9.53 -35.72 -20.00
N ARG A 70 -9.59 -36.31 -18.80
CA ARG A 70 -10.60 -37.31 -18.45
C ARG A 70 -11.98 -36.68 -18.30
N PHE A 71 -12.06 -35.43 -17.85
CA PHE A 71 -13.30 -34.70 -17.64
C PHE A 71 -13.68 -33.74 -18.78
N ALA A 72 -12.81 -33.52 -19.76
CA ALA A 72 -13.01 -32.61 -20.89
C ALA A 72 -14.29 -32.87 -21.70
N ASN A 73 -14.72 -34.13 -21.82
CA ASN A 73 -15.95 -34.53 -22.52
C ASN A 73 -17.12 -34.85 -21.58
N SER A 74 -16.99 -34.48 -20.30
CA SER A 74 -18.04 -34.70 -19.32
C SER A 74 -18.93 -33.47 -19.18
N SER A 75 -20.11 -33.63 -18.60
CA SER A 75 -21.00 -32.51 -18.25
C SER A 75 -20.44 -31.59 -17.16
N HIS A 76 -19.29 -31.92 -16.57
CA HIS A 76 -18.63 -31.20 -15.49
C HIS A 76 -17.13 -31.11 -15.78
N GLU A 77 -16.77 -30.32 -16.79
CA GLU A 77 -15.37 -30.05 -17.14
C GLU A 77 -14.61 -29.51 -15.92
N THR A 78 -13.43 -30.07 -15.67
CA THR A 78 -12.56 -29.66 -14.58
C THR A 78 -11.44 -28.78 -15.12
N LYS A 79 -11.00 -27.85 -14.28
CA LYS A 79 -9.74 -27.15 -14.47
C LYS A 79 -8.89 -27.46 -13.25
N THR A 80 -7.82 -28.23 -13.45
CA THR A 80 -6.96 -28.69 -12.37
C THR A 80 -5.68 -27.88 -12.38
N GLU A 81 -5.56 -26.96 -11.44
CA GLU A 81 -4.34 -26.15 -11.27
C GLU A 81 -3.45 -26.78 -10.20
N SER A 82 -2.15 -26.92 -10.47
CA SER A 82 -1.26 -27.38 -9.42
C SER A 82 -1.14 -26.32 -8.33
N LEU A 83 -1.06 -26.73 -7.06
CA LEU A 83 -0.89 -25.78 -5.94
C LEU A 83 0.38 -24.91 -6.10
N ARG A 84 1.39 -25.42 -6.81
CA ARG A 84 2.61 -24.68 -7.17
C ARG A 84 2.34 -23.58 -8.20
N GLU A 85 1.58 -23.87 -9.26
CA GLU A 85 1.22 -22.86 -10.27
C GLU A 85 0.30 -21.80 -9.67
N LEU A 86 -0.67 -22.20 -8.84
CA LEU A 86 -1.53 -21.28 -8.11
C LEU A 86 -0.71 -20.38 -7.17
N ALA A 87 0.26 -20.96 -6.45
CA ALA A 87 1.19 -20.19 -5.62
C ALA A 87 2.06 -19.23 -6.46
N GLN A 88 2.57 -19.67 -7.62
CA GLN A 88 3.34 -18.81 -8.53
C GLN A 88 2.50 -17.67 -9.09
N ALA A 89 1.27 -17.94 -9.53
CA ALA A 89 0.34 -16.94 -10.04
C ALA A 89 -0.05 -15.91 -8.97
N ASN A 90 -0.25 -16.35 -7.72
CA ASN A 90 -0.45 -15.45 -6.59
C ASN A 90 0.78 -14.58 -6.32
N VAL A 91 1.99 -15.16 -6.32
CA VAL A 91 3.24 -14.41 -6.10
C VAL A 91 3.47 -13.37 -7.21
N GLN A 92 3.24 -13.74 -8.48
CA GLN A 92 3.35 -12.81 -9.62
C GLN A 92 2.33 -11.68 -9.51
N SER A 93 1.06 -12.01 -9.24
CA SER A 93 0.00 -11.02 -9.07
C SER A 93 0.35 -10.01 -7.96
N ILE A 94 0.82 -10.49 -6.81
CA ILE A 94 1.26 -9.63 -5.69
C ILE A 94 2.44 -8.72 -6.11
N GLY A 95 3.41 -9.26 -6.86
CA GLY A 95 4.55 -8.51 -7.36
C GLY A 95 4.15 -7.38 -8.31
N ASP A 96 3.25 -7.65 -9.25
CA ASP A 96 2.76 -6.65 -10.21
C ASP A 96 1.99 -5.52 -9.51
N PHE A 97 1.16 -5.85 -8.51
CA PHE A 97 0.46 -4.84 -7.70
C PHE A 97 1.41 -3.98 -6.87
N ASP A 98 2.41 -4.59 -6.22
CA ASP A 98 3.42 -3.85 -5.45
C ASP A 98 4.24 -2.92 -6.36
N PHE A 99 4.62 -3.39 -7.56
CA PHE A 99 5.31 -2.57 -8.54
C PHE A 99 4.47 -1.37 -8.99
N LEU A 100 3.21 -1.60 -9.38
CA LEU A 100 2.30 -0.53 -9.81
C LEU A 100 2.11 0.50 -8.70
N LEU A 101 1.88 0.05 -7.46
CA LEU A 101 1.67 0.94 -6.32
C LEU A 101 2.91 1.79 -6.04
N ARG A 102 4.11 1.19 -6.06
CA ARG A 102 5.37 1.92 -5.88
C ARG A 102 5.62 2.90 -7.01
N ALA A 103 5.28 2.55 -8.25
CA ALA A 103 5.40 3.45 -9.39
C ALA A 103 4.48 4.68 -9.24
N VAL A 104 3.22 4.47 -8.83
CA VAL A 104 2.27 5.57 -8.58
C VAL A 104 2.75 6.46 -7.42
N VAL A 105 3.15 5.87 -6.29
CA VAL A 105 3.68 6.62 -5.15
C VAL A 105 4.93 7.41 -5.55
N GLY A 106 5.85 6.80 -6.29
CA GLY A 106 7.04 7.46 -6.81
C GLY A 106 6.69 8.64 -7.72
N ALA A 107 5.76 8.47 -8.64
CA ALA A 107 5.29 9.55 -9.52
C ALA A 107 4.67 10.70 -8.73
N VAL A 108 3.86 10.40 -7.71
CA VAL A 108 3.26 11.42 -6.82
C VAL A 108 4.34 12.17 -6.03
N LEU A 109 5.35 11.47 -5.49
CA LEU A 109 6.46 12.10 -4.77
C LEU A 109 7.26 13.05 -5.69
N VAL A 110 7.52 12.64 -6.93
CA VAL A 110 8.17 13.49 -7.93
C VAL A 110 7.31 14.70 -8.27
N ALA A 111 6.00 14.52 -8.49
CA ALA A 111 5.09 15.64 -8.74
C ALA A 111 5.05 16.61 -7.56
N LEU A 112 5.02 16.11 -6.32
CA LEU A 112 5.10 16.92 -5.10
C LEU A 112 6.42 17.68 -5.01
N LEU A 113 7.53 17.06 -5.36
CA LEU A 113 8.85 17.70 -5.40
C LEU A 113 8.83 18.92 -6.32
N PHE A 114 8.30 18.78 -7.55
CA PHE A 114 8.20 19.90 -8.48
C PHE A 114 7.23 20.98 -8.00
N ALA A 115 6.02 20.60 -7.58
CA ALA A 115 4.99 21.53 -7.12
C ALA A 115 5.44 22.36 -5.91
N THR A 116 6.20 21.74 -5.01
CA THR A 116 6.67 22.41 -3.79
C THR A 116 7.92 23.25 -4.03
N THR A 117 8.78 22.83 -4.95
CA THR A 117 9.92 23.64 -5.40
C THR A 117 9.42 24.96 -5.99
N THR A 118 8.42 24.92 -6.87
CA THR A 118 7.85 26.14 -7.49
C THR A 118 7.18 27.03 -6.45
N MET A 119 6.42 26.45 -5.53
CA MET A 119 5.80 27.17 -4.42
C MET A 119 6.85 27.87 -3.53
N MET A 120 7.93 27.18 -3.17
CA MET A 120 9.01 27.75 -2.36
C MET A 120 9.75 28.87 -3.10
N ILE A 121 9.98 28.72 -4.42
CA ILE A 121 10.55 29.80 -5.24
C ILE A 121 9.65 31.04 -5.17
N GLN A 122 8.34 30.88 -5.30
CA GLN A 122 7.38 31.98 -5.22
C GLN A 122 7.40 32.64 -3.83
N SER A 123 7.26 31.86 -2.76
CA SER A 123 7.25 32.36 -1.38
C SER A 123 8.53 33.13 -1.05
N THR A 124 9.68 32.62 -1.48
CA THR A 124 10.97 33.26 -1.28
C THR A 124 11.06 34.59 -2.04
N ARG A 125 10.51 34.66 -3.26
CA ARG A 125 10.50 35.89 -4.07
C ARG A 125 9.68 36.98 -3.41
N GLU A 126 8.49 36.65 -2.91
CA GLU A 126 7.61 37.59 -2.20
C GLU A 126 8.29 38.16 -0.94
N ARG A 127 9.06 37.34 -0.23
CA ARG A 127 9.78 37.74 1.00
C ARG A 127 11.22 38.23 0.76
N THR A 128 11.62 38.48 -0.49
CA THR A 128 12.97 38.98 -0.81
C THR A 128 13.35 40.27 -0.05
N PRO A 129 12.45 41.26 0.12
CA PRO A 129 12.77 42.48 0.88
C PRO A 129 13.05 42.18 2.36
N GLU A 130 12.28 41.29 2.98
CA GLU A 130 12.46 40.87 4.36
C GLU A 130 13.80 40.15 4.55
N LEU A 131 14.14 39.24 3.62
CA LEU A 131 15.43 38.54 3.60
C LEU A 131 16.62 39.50 3.43
N ALA A 132 16.45 40.57 2.66
CA ALA A 132 17.46 41.60 2.50
C ALA A 132 17.70 42.37 3.82
N VAL A 133 16.64 42.69 4.58
CA VAL A 133 16.74 43.30 5.92
C VAL A 133 17.43 42.37 6.91
N VAL A 134 17.10 41.08 6.91
CA VAL A 134 17.76 40.11 7.80
C VAL A 134 19.26 40.01 7.51
N LYS A 135 19.66 40.08 6.23
CA LYS A 135 21.07 40.12 5.82
C LYS A 135 21.79 41.41 6.20
N THR A 136 21.13 42.57 6.15
CA THR A 136 21.76 43.83 6.60
C THR A 136 22.01 43.86 8.10
N LEU A 137 21.21 43.13 8.89
CA LEU A 137 21.43 42.91 10.32
C LEU A 137 22.62 41.96 10.63
N GLY A 138 23.29 41.41 9.62
CA GLY A 138 24.50 40.60 9.77
C GLY A 138 24.29 39.09 9.71
N PHE A 139 23.10 38.61 9.32
CA PHE A 139 22.89 37.18 9.10
C PHE A 139 23.71 36.66 7.92
N THR A 140 24.37 35.52 8.11
CA THR A 140 25.13 34.86 7.05
C THR A 140 24.20 34.17 6.04
N ASP A 141 24.69 33.97 4.82
CA ASP A 141 23.98 33.21 3.78
C ASP A 141 23.56 31.80 4.26
N ARG A 142 24.38 31.18 5.11
CA ARG A 142 24.08 29.87 5.72
C ARG A 142 22.90 29.94 6.70
N ALA A 143 22.79 31.00 7.49
CA ALA A 143 21.69 31.17 8.41
C ALA A 143 20.36 31.35 7.66
N VAL A 144 20.36 32.14 6.58
CA VAL A 144 19.20 32.31 5.69
C VAL A 144 18.81 30.99 5.01
N PHE A 145 19.80 30.24 4.51
CA PHE A 145 19.56 28.93 3.92
C PHE A 145 18.89 27.96 4.89
N LEU A 146 19.43 27.84 6.11
CA LEU A 146 18.90 26.93 7.14
C LEU A 146 17.50 27.36 7.62
N LEU A 147 17.23 28.67 7.68
CA LEU A 147 15.91 29.18 8.05
C LEU A 147 14.83 28.73 7.06
N ILE A 148 15.09 28.90 5.75
CA ILE A 148 14.15 28.50 4.70
C ILE A 148 13.97 26.98 4.67
N LEU A 149 15.06 26.24 4.86
CA LEU A 149 15.02 24.79 4.92
C LEU A 149 14.20 24.28 6.12
N ALA A 150 14.34 24.94 7.28
CA ALA A 150 13.55 24.63 8.47
C ALA A 150 12.07 24.97 8.29
N GLU A 151 11.74 26.11 7.66
CA GLU A 151 10.35 26.47 7.34
C GLU A 151 9.70 25.40 6.45
N ALA A 152 10.39 25.01 5.37
CA ALA A 152 9.92 23.94 4.50
C ALA A 152 9.73 22.62 5.26
N LEU A 153 10.70 22.24 6.10
CA LEU A 153 10.64 21.00 6.87
C LEU A 153 9.44 20.98 7.82
N VAL A 154 9.14 22.09 8.50
CA VAL A 154 7.99 22.17 9.41
C VAL A 154 6.67 21.99 8.67
N ILE A 155 6.50 22.67 7.52
CA ILE A 155 5.27 22.59 6.72
C ILE A 155 5.05 21.15 6.23
N PHE A 156 6.10 20.51 5.70
CA PHE A 156 6.02 19.18 5.15
C PHE A 156 5.87 18.08 6.20
N LEU A 157 6.61 18.16 7.30
CA LEU A 157 6.45 17.22 8.41
C LEU A 157 5.05 17.34 9.02
N GLY A 158 4.52 18.56 9.14
CA GLY A 158 3.14 18.79 9.55
C GLY A 158 2.14 18.14 8.59
N GLY A 159 2.29 18.36 7.28
CA GLY A 159 1.46 17.74 6.26
C GLY A 159 1.55 16.21 6.25
N ALA A 160 2.76 15.65 6.36
CA ALA A 160 2.99 14.21 6.42
C ALA A 160 2.40 13.59 7.68
N ALA A 161 2.56 14.23 8.84
CA ALA A 161 1.97 13.78 10.10
C ALA A 161 0.43 13.79 10.04
N LEU A 162 -0.17 14.85 9.50
CA LEU A 162 -1.61 14.95 9.30
C LEU A 162 -2.12 13.89 8.31
N GLY A 163 -1.44 13.71 7.18
CA GLY A 163 -1.78 12.68 6.20
C GLY A 163 -1.71 11.27 6.77
N LEU A 164 -0.66 10.95 7.53
CA LEU A 164 -0.52 9.68 8.23
C LEU A 164 -1.59 9.49 9.30
N ALA A 165 -1.92 10.54 10.07
CA ALA A 165 -2.99 10.49 11.05
C ALA A 165 -4.35 10.17 10.38
N LEU A 166 -4.68 10.85 9.29
CA LEU A 166 -5.89 10.57 8.51
C LEU A 166 -5.89 9.14 7.93
N ALA A 167 -4.75 8.68 7.42
CA ALA A 167 -4.60 7.30 6.94
C ALA A 167 -4.84 6.28 8.07
N THR A 168 -4.26 6.49 9.25
CA THR A 168 -4.50 5.59 10.41
C THR A 168 -5.95 5.58 10.85
N LEU A 169 -6.62 6.74 10.82
CA LEU A 169 -8.00 6.87 11.26
C LEU A 169 -8.99 6.22 10.27
N THR A 170 -8.67 6.26 8.98
CA THR A 170 -9.50 5.70 7.91
C THR A 170 -9.21 4.21 7.65
N LEU A 171 -8.07 3.69 8.12
CA LEU A 171 -7.67 2.29 7.97
C LEU A 171 -8.75 1.28 8.44
N PRO A 172 -9.42 1.45 9.59
CA PRO A 172 -10.46 0.51 10.03
C PRO A 172 -11.67 0.45 9.10
N LEU A 173 -11.97 1.56 8.39
CA LEU A 173 -13.04 1.61 7.41
C LEU A 173 -12.65 0.81 6.16
N ALA A 174 -11.41 0.95 5.70
CA ALA A 174 -10.86 0.17 4.59
C ALA A 174 -10.72 -1.33 4.93
N ALA A 175 -10.38 -1.66 6.19
CA ALA A 175 -10.25 -3.02 6.68
C ALA A 175 -11.56 -3.83 6.66
N LYS A 176 -12.72 -3.17 6.49
CA LYS A 176 -14.01 -3.86 6.25
C LYS A 176 -14.11 -4.47 4.86
N PHE A 177 -13.43 -3.89 3.88
CA PHE A 177 -13.48 -4.31 2.48
C PHE A 177 -12.30 -5.19 2.08
N VAL A 178 -11.14 -5.01 2.73
CA VAL A 178 -9.92 -5.75 2.43
C VAL A 178 -9.40 -6.41 3.70
N LEU A 179 -9.47 -7.74 3.72
CA LEU A 179 -9.03 -8.56 4.85
C LEU A 179 -7.50 -8.49 5.02
N GLY A 180 -7.03 -8.26 6.24
CA GLY A 180 -5.59 -8.25 6.54
C GLY A 180 -4.87 -6.91 6.31
N LEU A 181 -5.60 -5.82 6.02
CA LEU A 181 -5.04 -4.47 6.05
C LEU A 181 -4.46 -4.16 7.43
N SER A 182 -3.16 -3.91 7.46
CA SER A 182 -2.43 -3.47 8.64
C SER A 182 -1.49 -2.35 8.22
N MET A 183 -1.23 -1.43 9.13
CA MET A 183 -0.29 -0.33 8.93
C MET A 183 0.87 -0.50 9.90
N PRO A 184 1.93 -1.24 9.50
CA PRO A 184 3.11 -1.41 10.32
C PRO A 184 3.75 -0.06 10.65
N GLY A 185 4.31 0.08 11.86
CA GLY A 185 5.00 1.31 12.27
C GLY A 185 6.15 1.71 11.35
N VAL A 186 6.79 0.74 10.69
CA VAL A 186 7.83 1.01 9.69
C VAL A 186 7.30 1.84 8.50
N VAL A 187 6.05 1.66 8.09
CA VAL A 187 5.43 2.42 6.99
C VAL A 187 5.25 3.89 7.39
N VAL A 188 4.88 4.15 8.64
CA VAL A 188 4.78 5.52 9.19
C VAL A 188 6.14 6.20 9.15
N VAL A 189 7.18 5.51 9.60
CA VAL A 189 8.56 6.05 9.60
C VAL A 189 9.02 6.32 8.17
N ILE A 190 8.82 5.38 7.24
CA ILE A 190 9.16 5.57 5.82
C ILE A 190 8.41 6.78 5.24
N GLY A 191 7.12 6.93 5.54
CA GLY A 191 6.31 8.07 5.11
C GLY A 191 6.86 9.41 5.62
N LEU A 192 7.19 9.50 6.91
CA LEU A 192 7.78 10.71 7.51
C LEU A 192 9.16 11.03 6.92
N VAL A 193 10.02 10.03 6.77
CA VAL A 193 11.36 10.19 6.17
C VAL A 193 11.24 10.62 4.71
N SER A 194 10.29 10.05 3.96
CA SER A 194 10.05 10.43 2.56
C SER A 194 9.54 11.87 2.46
N GLY A 195 8.63 12.29 3.35
CA GLY A 195 8.18 13.67 3.45
C GLY A 195 9.31 14.65 3.78
N ALA A 196 10.17 14.29 4.72
CA ALA A 196 11.37 15.08 5.05
C ALA A 196 12.33 15.19 3.87
N LEU A 197 12.59 14.09 3.17
CA LEU A 197 13.45 14.09 1.98
C LEU A 197 12.88 14.99 0.88
N VAL A 198 11.58 14.90 0.59
CA VAL A 198 10.94 15.78 -0.40
C VAL A 198 11.10 17.24 0.02
N ALA A 199 10.85 17.59 1.28
CA ALA A 199 10.99 18.94 1.79
C ALA A 199 12.41 19.48 1.64
N LEU A 200 13.41 18.68 2.02
CA LEU A 200 14.82 19.06 1.96
C LEU A 200 15.28 19.26 0.52
N VAL A 201 14.92 18.34 -0.37
CA VAL A 201 15.35 18.39 -1.77
C VAL A 201 14.64 19.51 -2.53
N SER A 202 13.33 19.70 -2.32
CA SER A 202 12.57 20.74 -3.01
C SER A 202 12.92 22.15 -2.54
N ALA A 203 13.23 22.33 -1.24
CA ALA A 203 13.59 23.62 -0.69
C ALA A 203 15.08 23.98 -0.86
N ALA A 204 15.97 23.01 -1.10
CA ALA A 204 17.41 23.27 -1.20
C ALA A 204 17.76 24.26 -2.32
N VAL A 205 17.18 24.12 -3.51
CA VAL A 205 17.42 25.02 -4.64
C VAL A 205 16.94 26.45 -4.35
N PRO A 206 15.66 26.69 -4.00
CA PRO A 206 15.20 28.04 -3.68
C PRO A 206 15.94 28.65 -2.48
N ALA A 207 16.23 27.88 -1.43
CA ALA A 207 17.00 28.35 -0.28
C ALA A 207 18.40 28.81 -0.69
N ALA A 208 19.07 28.08 -1.59
CA ALA A 208 20.40 28.46 -2.09
C ALA A 208 20.35 29.73 -2.95
N LEU A 209 19.30 29.90 -3.77
CA LEU A 209 19.07 31.11 -4.55
C LEU A 209 18.82 32.31 -3.63
N ALA A 210 17.97 32.15 -2.61
CA ALA A 210 17.67 33.18 -1.62
C ALA A 210 18.92 33.62 -0.84
N ALA A 211 19.68 32.62 -0.38
CA ALA A 211 20.90 32.82 0.36
C ALA A 211 21.98 33.54 -0.46
N ARG A 212 21.93 33.52 -1.79
CA ARG A 212 22.90 34.22 -2.65
C ARG A 212 22.42 35.56 -3.20
N LEU A 213 21.20 36.00 -2.84
CA LEU A 213 20.69 37.30 -3.29
C LEU A 213 21.55 38.45 -2.75
N ARG A 214 21.93 39.36 -3.66
CA ARG A 214 22.66 40.59 -3.34
C ARG A 214 21.67 41.63 -2.81
N VAL A 215 21.95 42.13 -1.62
CA VAL A 215 21.12 43.11 -0.89
C VAL A 215 20.88 44.38 -1.73
N ALA A 216 21.90 44.85 -2.45
CA ALA A 216 21.81 46.07 -3.26
C ALA A 216 20.79 45.96 -4.41
N THR A 217 20.73 44.82 -5.09
CA THR A 217 19.75 44.59 -6.17
C THR A 217 18.33 44.35 -5.65
N ALA A 218 18.19 43.78 -4.46
CA ALA A 218 16.89 43.55 -3.83
C ALA A 218 16.22 44.87 -3.39
N LEU A 219 17.01 45.83 -2.87
CA LEU A 219 16.51 47.15 -2.46
C LEU A 219 16.34 48.11 -3.64
N ALA A 220 17.21 48.06 -4.66
CA ALA A 220 17.11 48.92 -5.83
C ALA A 220 15.87 48.66 -6.69
N GLY A 221 15.33 47.44 -6.69
CA GLY A 221 14.09 47.09 -7.42
C GLY A 221 12.84 47.80 -6.91
N HIS A 222 12.85 48.34 -5.69
CA HIS A 222 11.74 49.13 -5.12
C HIS A 222 11.84 50.64 -5.39
N GLY A 223 12.92 51.12 -6.01
CA GLY A 223 13.11 52.55 -6.34
C GLY A 223 12.80 52.93 -7.79
N ALA A 224 12.35 51.98 -8.61
CA ALA A 224 12.17 52.15 -10.06
C ALA A 224 10.75 51.79 -10.55
N ALA A 225 9.75 51.88 -9.67
CA ALA A 225 8.34 51.74 -9.99
C ALA A 225 7.56 52.96 -9.52
#